data_AF-A0A832U7R4-F1
#
_entry.id   AF-A0A832U7R4-F1
#
_cell.length_a   1.000
_cell.length_b   1.000
_cell.length_c   1.000
_cell.angle_alpha   90.00
_cell.angle_beta   90.00
_cell.angle_gamma   90.00
#
_symmetry.space_group_name_H-M   'P 1'
#
loop_
_entity.id
_entity.type
_entity.pdbx_description
1 polymer ?
#
loop_
_entity_poly.entity_id
_entity_poly.type
_entity_poly.pdbx_seq_one_letter_code
_entity_poly.pdbx_strand_id
1 'polypeptide(L)'
;MISGIIWGLWHLPFIFLLNSGDYPDKITGSLIFTVLITLLGIYIGALTLDNNSILLASYVHRIFNAQDHGIWLIIYPDYNRLIGGGEGLIGIIVTLPVALFYLKKRS
;
A
#
# COMPACT_ATOMS: atom_id res chain seq x y z
N MET A 1 -2.23 -12.88 -2.53
CA MET A 1 -3.07 -12.58 -1.35
C MET A 1 -2.34 -12.88 -0.05
N ILE A 2 -2.01 -14.15 0.26
CA ILE A 2 -1.38 -14.53 1.55
C ILE A 2 -0.08 -13.74 1.82
N SER A 3 0.83 -13.68 0.85
CA SER A 3 2.06 -12.89 0.97
C SER A 3 1.80 -11.40 1.23
N GLY A 4 0.74 -10.82 0.66
CA GLY A 4 0.35 -9.43 0.90
C GLY A 4 -0.19 -9.20 2.32
N ILE A 5 -0.93 -10.15 2.88
CA ILE A 5 -1.41 -10.10 4.27
C ILE A 5 -0.22 -10.16 5.22
N ILE A 6 0.70 -11.11 5.02
CA ILE A 6 1.92 -11.23 5.83
C ILE A 6 2.73 -9.92 5.76
N TRP A 7 2.84 -9.34 4.56
CA TRP A 7 3.53 -8.07 4.37
C TRP A 7 2.85 -6.91 5.09
N GLY A 8 1.51 -6.81 5.06
CA GLY A 8 0.76 -5.81 5.82
C GLY A 8 0.98 -5.95 7.33
N LEU A 9 0.85 -7.16 7.85
CA LEU A 9 1.05 -7.46 9.27
C LEU A 9 2.49 -7.18 9.74
N TRP A 10 3.49 -7.38 8.88
CA TRP A 10 4.89 -7.07 9.18
C TRP A 10 5.10 -5.57 9.49
N HIS A 11 4.24 -4.68 8.99
CA HIS A 11 4.38 -3.24 9.25
C HIS A 11 3.71 -2.75 10.54
N LEU A 12 2.83 -3.55 11.13
CA LEU A 12 2.09 -3.15 12.34
C LEU A 12 2.98 -2.66 13.47
N PRO A 13 4.13 -3.28 13.80
CA PRO A 13 5.01 -2.79 14.85
C PRO A 13 5.55 -1.38 14.56
N PHE A 14 5.86 -1.05 13.31
CA PHE A 14 6.41 0.25 12.96
C PHE A 14 5.36 1.35 13.09
N ILE A 15 4.14 1.11 12.61
CA ILE A 15 3.06 2.09 12.68
C ILE A 15 2.58 2.27 14.12
N PHE A 16 2.32 1.17 14.82
CA PHE A 16 1.70 1.21 16.14
C PHE A 16 2.70 1.59 17.24
N LEU A 17 3.90 0.99 17.25
CA LEU A 17 4.89 1.19 18.31
C LEU A 17 5.84 2.36 18.00
N LEU A 18 6.29 2.49 16.76
CA LEU A 18 7.29 3.51 16.37
C LEU A 18 6.69 4.78 15.77
N ASN A 19 5.35 4.86 15.68
CA ASN A 19 4.64 5.98 15.03
C ASN A 19 5.12 6.25 13.59
N SER A 20 5.58 5.21 12.89
CA SER A 20 6.02 5.33 11.50
C SER A 20 4.80 5.61 10.62
N GLY A 21 4.74 6.82 10.05
CA GLY A 21 3.63 7.29 9.24
C GLY A 21 2.82 8.44 9.86
N ASP A 22 2.94 8.68 11.17
CA ASP A 22 2.27 9.83 11.82
C ASP A 22 0.74 9.90 11.58
N TYR A 23 0.07 8.76 11.73
CA TYR A 23 -1.39 8.70 11.60
C TYR A 23 -2.08 9.38 12.80
N PRO A 24 -3.13 10.19 12.58
CA PRO A 24 -3.94 10.78 13.66
C PRO A 24 -4.46 9.77 14.69
N ASP A 25 -4.89 8.58 14.23
CA ASP A 25 -5.22 7.45 15.09
C ASP A 25 -4.43 6.21 14.65
N LYS A 26 -3.64 5.66 15.57
CA LYS A 26 -2.68 4.60 15.26
C LYS A 26 -3.34 3.27 14.92
N ILE A 27 -4.47 2.96 15.56
CA ILE A 27 -5.17 1.69 15.34
C ILE A 27 -5.81 1.72 13.95
N THR A 28 -6.54 2.78 13.64
CA THR A 28 -7.18 2.99 12.34
C THR A 28 -6.16 3.08 11.23
N GLY A 29 -5.08 3.83 11.43
CA GLY A 29 -3.96 3.92 10.47
C GLY A 29 -3.33 2.56 10.20
N SER A 30 -3.09 1.76 11.24
CA SER A 30 -2.56 0.40 11.10
C SER A 30 -3.48 -0.51 10.28
N LEU A 31 -4.79 -0.44 10.50
CA LEU A 31 -5.77 -1.22 9.75
C LEU A 31 -5.85 -0.79 8.28
N ILE A 32 -5.95 0.52 8.03
CA ILE A 32 -5.97 1.09 6.66
C ILE A 32 -4.71 0.67 5.91
N PHE A 33 -3.55 0.87 6.51
CA PHE A 33 -2.29 0.50 5.89
C PHE A 33 -2.19 -1.00 5.61
N THR A 34 -2.62 -1.86 6.54
CA THR A 34 -2.63 -3.31 6.33
C THR A 34 -3.51 -3.72 5.14
N VAL A 35 -4.69 -3.09 5.01
CA VAL A 35 -5.58 -3.32 3.87
C VAL A 35 -4.91 -2.89 2.58
N LEU A 36 -4.35 -1.68 2.53
CA LEU A 36 -3.64 -1.17 1.37
C LEU A 36 -2.50 -2.10 0.93
N ILE A 37 -1.62 -2.48 1.85
CA ILE A 37 -0.48 -3.35 1.56
C ILE A 37 -0.94 -4.74 1.11
N THR A 38 -2.06 -5.24 1.62
CA THR A 38 -2.64 -6.49 1.13
C THR A 38 -3.08 -6.37 -0.33
N LEU A 39 -3.75 -5.27 -0.71
CA LEU A 39 -4.18 -5.00 -2.09
C LEU A 39 -2.97 -4.82 -3.02
N LEU A 40 -1.97 -4.06 -2.58
CA LEU A 40 -0.73 -3.85 -3.32
C LEU A 40 0.04 -5.17 -3.52
N GLY A 41 0.10 -6.02 -2.49
CA GLY A 41 0.70 -7.35 -2.56
C GLY A 41 -0.01 -8.28 -3.55
N ILE A 42 -1.33 -8.15 -3.74
CA ILE A 42 -2.06 -8.87 -4.80
C ILE A 42 -1.60 -8.38 -6.18
N TYR A 43 -1.56 -7.06 -6.39
CA TYR A 43 -1.17 -6.48 -7.68
C TYR A 43 0.29 -6.81 -8.05
N ILE A 44 1.24 -6.51 -7.15
CA ILE A 44 2.67 -6.76 -7.38
C ILE A 44 2.93 -8.26 -7.54
N GLY A 45 2.34 -9.09 -6.69
CA GLY A 45 2.46 -10.55 -6.80
C GLY A 45 1.93 -11.06 -8.15
N ALA A 46 0.82 -10.51 -8.63
CA ALA A 46 0.27 -10.88 -9.93
C ALA A 46 1.17 -10.42 -11.09
N LEU A 47 1.76 -9.22 -11.02
CA LEU A 47 2.72 -8.74 -12.01
C LEU A 47 3.98 -9.62 -12.08
N THR A 48 4.52 -10.02 -10.93
CA THR A 48 5.68 -10.92 -10.86
C THR A 48 5.38 -12.23 -11.59
N LEU A 49 4.22 -12.84 -11.31
CA LEU A 49 3.84 -14.14 -11.88
C LEU A 49 3.51 -14.05 -13.36
N ASP A 50 2.78 -13.01 -13.79
CA ASP A 50 2.35 -12.87 -15.19
C ASP A 50 3.53 -12.56 -16.13
N ASN A 51 4.56 -11.87 -15.63
CA ASN A 51 5.69 -11.41 -16.45
C ASN A 51 7.01 -12.15 -16.14
N ASN A 52 6.99 -13.07 -15.17
CA ASN A 52 8.18 -13.77 -14.65
C ASN A 52 9.36 -12.82 -14.38
N SER A 53 9.08 -11.63 -13.83
CA SER A 53 10.07 -10.56 -13.68
C SER A 53 9.97 -9.88 -12.32
N ILE A 54 10.98 -10.12 -11.50
CA ILE A 54 11.14 -9.43 -10.21
C ILE A 54 11.51 -7.95 -10.40
N LEU A 55 12.12 -7.59 -11.53
CA LEU A 55 12.52 -6.21 -11.83
C LEU A 55 11.29 -5.34 -12.09
N LEU A 56 10.32 -5.85 -12.85
CA LEU A 56 9.06 -5.15 -13.09
C LEU A 56 8.29 -4.94 -11.77
N ALA A 57 8.19 -5.98 -10.95
CA ALA A 57 7.56 -5.89 -9.64
C ALA A 57 8.24 -4.88 -8.72
N SER A 58 9.59 -4.89 -8.68
CA SER A 58 10.38 -3.93 -7.90
C SER A 58 10.24 -2.50 -8.42
N TYR A 59 10.16 -2.31 -9.73
CA TYR A 59 9.95 -1.01 -10.35
C TYR A 59 8.59 -0.42 -9.97
N VAL A 60 7.52 -1.20 -10.10
CA VAL A 60 6.16 -0.77 -9.73
C VAL A 60 6.06 -0.48 -8.23
N HIS A 61 6.68 -1.29 -7.37
CA HIS A 61 6.78 -1.00 -5.95
C HIS A 61 7.47 0.35 -5.70
N ARG A 62 8.62 0.60 -6.34
CA ARG A 62 9.33 1.89 -6.20
C ARG A 62 8.52 3.07 -6.69
N ILE A 63 7.75 2.93 -7.77
CA ILE A 63 6.84 3.99 -8.23
C ILE A 63 5.80 4.29 -7.16
N PHE A 64 5.17 3.28 -6.57
CA PHE A 64 4.19 3.48 -5.51
C PHE A 64 4.79 4.28 -4.35
N ASN A 65 5.96 3.89 -3.86
CA ASN A 65 6.63 4.58 -2.75
C ASN A 65 7.06 6.00 -3.13
N ALA A 66 7.46 6.22 -4.39
CA ALA A 66 7.78 7.57 -4.88
C ALA A 66 6.54 8.47 -4.96
N GLN A 67 5.35 7.90 -5.19
CA GLN A 67 4.09 8.65 -5.12
C GLN A 67 3.67 8.94 -3.69
N ASP A 68 3.98 8.10 -2.71
CA ASP A 68 3.63 8.42 -1.32
C ASP A 68 4.63 9.37 -0.65
N HIS A 69 5.94 9.14 -0.87
CA HIS A 69 7.01 9.90 -0.21
C HIS A 69 7.69 10.93 -1.12
N GLY A 70 7.06 11.29 -2.24
CA GLY A 70 7.60 12.22 -3.22
C GLY A 70 7.26 13.68 -2.93
N ILE A 71 7.10 14.44 -4.01
CA ILE A 71 6.83 15.89 -3.98
C ILE A 71 5.58 16.27 -3.18
N TRP A 72 4.62 15.35 -3.03
CA TRP A 72 3.35 15.60 -2.36
C TRP A 72 3.51 15.94 -0.87
N LEU A 73 4.51 15.37 -0.19
CA LEU A 73 4.79 15.69 1.21
C LEU A 73 5.31 17.13 1.39
N ILE A 74 5.84 17.74 0.33
CA ILE A 74 6.30 19.14 0.35
C ILE A 74 5.14 20.09 0.07
N ILE A 75 4.24 19.72 -0.85
CA ILE A 75 3.13 20.56 -1.28
C ILE A 75 1.98 20.53 -0.26
N TYR A 76 1.73 19.36 0.33
CA TYR A 76 0.68 19.12 1.30
C TYR A 76 1.28 18.54 2.58
N PRO A 77 2.01 19.33 3.39
CA PRO A 77 2.67 18.81 4.58
C PRO A 77 1.70 18.37 5.67
N ASP A 78 0.53 19.03 5.79
CA ASP A 78 -0.43 18.85 6.89
C ASP A 78 -1.69 18.08 6.48
N TYR A 79 -1.59 17.24 5.44
CA TYR A 79 -2.74 16.46 5.00
C TYR A 79 -3.12 15.38 6.02
N ASN A 80 -4.41 15.05 6.09
CA ASN A 80 -4.87 13.95 6.94
C ASN A 80 -4.53 12.61 6.27
N ARG A 81 -3.54 11.89 6.80
CA ARG A 81 -3.05 10.61 6.27
C ARG A 81 -4.03 9.44 6.40
N LEU A 82 -5.07 9.53 7.25
CA LEU A 82 -6.14 8.52 7.25
C LEU A 82 -7.00 8.64 5.99
N ILE A 83 -7.24 9.87 5.53
CA ILE A 83 -8.13 10.13 4.40
C ILE A 83 -7.31 10.15 3.11
N GLY A 84 -6.37 11.08 3.00
CA GLY A 84 -5.58 11.34 1.79
C GLY A 84 -4.24 10.60 1.74
N GLY A 85 -3.45 10.91 0.71
CA GLY A 85 -2.16 10.26 0.47
C GLY A 85 -2.27 8.88 -0.17
N GLY A 86 -1.12 8.32 -0.57
CA GLY A 86 -1.04 6.96 -1.12
C GLY A 86 -1.29 5.90 -0.06
N GLU A 87 -1.00 6.22 1.20
CA GLU A 87 -1.17 5.32 2.34
C GLU A 87 -2.54 5.38 3.05
N GLY A 88 -3.41 6.34 2.69
CA GLY A 88 -4.73 6.52 3.29
C GLY A 88 -5.88 5.82 2.57
N LEU A 89 -7.12 6.18 2.92
CA LEU A 89 -8.34 5.66 2.28
C LEU A 89 -8.36 5.89 0.77
N ILE A 90 -7.86 7.04 0.29
CA ILE A 90 -7.75 7.29 -1.16
C ILE A 90 -6.87 6.25 -1.84
N GLY A 91 -5.73 5.88 -1.23
CA GLY A 91 -4.87 4.81 -1.73
C GLY A 91 -5.61 3.48 -1.87
N ILE A 92 -6.42 3.11 -0.87
CA ILE A 92 -7.25 1.90 -0.93
C ILE A 92 -8.24 1.98 -2.09
N ILE A 93 -8.98 3.10 -2.21
CA ILE A 93 -9.99 3.28 -3.26
C ILE A 93 -9.38 3.14 -4.66
N VAL A 94 -8.19 3.68 -4.88
CA VAL A 94 -7.48 3.61 -6.15
C VAL A 94 -6.92 2.20 -6.42
N THR A 95 -6.39 1.54 -5.40
CA THR A 95 -5.69 0.24 -5.56
C THR A 95 -6.68 -0.95 -5.60
N LEU A 96 -7.86 -0.80 -4.98
CA LEU A 96 -8.87 -1.86 -4.87
C LEU A 96 -9.35 -2.39 -6.23
N PRO A 97 -9.75 -1.56 -7.22
CA PRO A 97 -10.17 -2.05 -8.53
C PRO A 97 -9.09 -2.88 -9.24
N VAL A 98 -7.82 -2.49 -9.10
CA VAL A 98 -6.68 -3.20 -9.68
C VAL A 98 -6.51 -4.57 -9.02
N ALA A 99 -6.55 -4.63 -7.68
CA ALA A 99 -6.48 -5.89 -6.96
C ALA A 99 -7.64 -6.82 -7.30
N LEU A 100 -8.88 -6.30 -7.37
CA LEU A 100 -10.07 -7.08 -7.74
C LEU A 100 -9.98 -7.64 -9.15
N PHE A 101 -9.47 -6.85 -10.11
CA PHE A 101 -9.23 -7.32 -11.47
C PHE A 101 -8.29 -8.54 -11.50
N TYR A 102 -7.16 -8.47 -10.79
CA TYR A 102 -6.20 -9.57 -10.74
C TYR A 102 -6.68 -10.78 -9.95
N LEU A 103 -7.48 -10.60 -8.89
CA LEU A 103 -8.12 -11.71 -8.19
C LEU A 103 -9.09 -12.45 -9.12
N LYS A 104 -9.95 -11.71 -9.84
CA LYS A 104 -10.91 -12.29 -10.78
C LYS A 104 -10.23 -12.99 -11.94
N LYS A 105 -9.16 -12.41 -12.51
CA LYS A 105 -8.38 -13.03 -13.61
C LYS A 105 -7.80 -14.40 -13.22
N ARG A 106 -7.63 -14.67 -11.92
CA ARG A 106 -7.00 -15.88 -11.38
C ARG A 106 -8.00 -16.84 -10.71
N SER A 107 -9.29 -16.53 -10.68
CA SER A 107 -10.37 -17.40 -10.17
C SER A 107 -10.99 -18.17 -11.32
#